data_AF-A0A812S0G4-F1
#
_entry.id   AF-A0A812S0G4-F1
#
_cell.length_a   1.000
_cell.length_b   1.000
_cell.length_c   1.000
_cell.angle_alpha   90.00
_cell.angle_beta   90.00
_cell.angle_gamma   90.00
#
_symmetry.space_group_name_H-M   'P 1'
#
loop_
_entity.id
_entity.type
_entity.pdbx_description
1 polymer ?
#
loop_
_entity_poly.entity_id
_entity_poly.type
_entity_poly.pdbx_seq_one_letter_code
_entity_poly.pdbx_strand_id
1 'polypeptide(L)'
;YFVLPLVVCAALLHPVVAWLLPRQRTPLQEARREYLSELSSFSPATIPAAEDQDHPRNQGLSMHALQHFWEHFKRFVLERNMHFVVANIVEPLTEKRQTSFVSLLQGKPVSYFVSHSWATPFQHFVQCLQRHTAFTGALEPTYWICSFANNQWDIAKEIGTDVLDSAFAKVLQSGVQGVVMVLDQQVQPLTRVWCLFEFLLSSQLQLDVVFATDLGVLGDQGASPDIALQIGRKLRTLQVANCHASAEEDKQRIFQFIRCRMGSLANMDIQIRQQMSRILQHLELETCIPGSSHVACRCLGLAHALFAVYFI
;
A
#
# COMPACT_ATOMS: atom_id res chain seq x y z
N TYR A 1 -45.54 -43.48 -0.28
CA TYR A 1 -45.88 -43.07 1.10
C TYR A 1 -44.71 -43.10 2.11
N PHE A 2 -43.48 -43.52 1.75
CA PHE A 2 -42.34 -43.61 2.70
C PHE A 2 -41.31 -42.48 2.65
N VAL A 3 -41.46 -41.49 1.75
CA VAL A 3 -40.46 -40.41 1.56
C VAL A 3 -40.70 -39.22 2.51
N LEU A 4 -41.97 -38.94 2.83
CA LEU A 4 -42.37 -37.87 3.74
C LEU A 4 -41.80 -38.00 5.17
N PRO A 5 -41.78 -39.20 5.79
CA PRO A 5 -41.22 -39.38 7.14
C PRO A 5 -39.71 -39.13 7.21
N LEU A 6 -38.96 -39.53 6.18
CA LEU A 6 -37.50 -39.37 6.12
C LEU A 6 -37.08 -37.90 6.02
N VAL A 7 -37.80 -37.10 5.24
CA VAL A 7 -37.54 -35.65 5.10
C VAL A 7 -37.84 -34.91 6.40
N VAL A 8 -38.92 -35.28 7.11
CA VAL A 8 -39.26 -34.69 8.41
C VAL A 8 -38.24 -35.09 9.48
N CYS A 9 -37.80 -36.35 9.53
CA CYS A 9 -36.73 -36.78 10.44
C CYS A 9 -35.40 -36.07 10.14
N ALA A 10 -35.02 -35.92 8.87
CA ALA A 10 -33.81 -35.20 8.50
C ALA A 10 -33.88 -33.71 8.88
N ALA A 11 -35.03 -33.06 8.67
CA ALA A 11 -35.24 -31.66 9.04
C ALA A 11 -35.22 -31.42 10.56
N LEU A 12 -35.68 -32.39 11.36
CA LEU A 12 -35.66 -32.32 12.82
C LEU A 12 -34.28 -32.65 13.41
N LEU A 13 -33.51 -33.54 12.76
CA LEU A 13 -32.17 -33.93 13.20
C LEU A 13 -31.09 -32.94 12.73
N HIS A 14 -31.28 -32.25 11.61
CA HIS A 14 -30.27 -31.33 11.05
C HIS A 14 -29.84 -30.19 12.00
N PRO A 15 -30.73 -29.48 12.72
CA PRO A 15 -30.33 -28.44 13.67
C PRO A 15 -29.56 -29.02 14.87
N VAL A 16 -29.95 -30.21 15.31
CA VAL A 16 -29.32 -30.91 16.44
C VAL A 16 -27.94 -31.43 16.04
N VAL A 17 -27.81 -32.02 14.85
CA VAL A 17 -26.51 -32.44 14.28
C VAL A 17 -25.62 -31.23 13.99
N ALA A 18 -26.16 -30.12 13.46
CA ALA A 18 -25.39 -28.88 13.24
C ALA A 18 -24.95 -28.19 14.54
N TRP A 19 -25.68 -28.39 15.64
CA TRP A 19 -25.32 -27.91 16.98
C TRP A 19 -24.34 -28.84 17.70
N LEU A 20 -24.43 -30.14 17.46
CA LEU A 20 -23.54 -31.18 18.03
C LEU A 20 -22.22 -31.31 17.26
N LEU A 21 -22.16 -30.92 15.99
CA LEU A 21 -20.91 -30.79 15.27
C LEU A 21 -20.15 -29.60 15.88
N PRO A 22 -18.99 -29.82 16.53
CA PRO A 22 -18.19 -28.71 16.99
C PRO A 22 -17.90 -27.85 15.77
N ARG A 23 -18.24 -26.55 15.83
CA ARG A 23 -17.82 -25.58 14.82
C ARG A 23 -16.29 -25.53 14.84
N GLN A 24 -15.67 -26.45 14.12
CA GLN A 24 -14.23 -26.53 14.02
C GLN A 24 -13.77 -25.25 13.35
N ARG A 25 -12.85 -24.57 14.02
CA ARG A 25 -12.25 -23.35 13.48
C ARG A 25 -11.47 -23.71 12.23
N THR A 26 -11.53 -22.84 11.23
CA THR A 26 -10.67 -22.97 10.07
C THR A 26 -9.21 -22.76 10.48
N PRO A 27 -8.24 -23.32 9.74
CA PRO A 27 -6.82 -23.09 10.02
C PRO A 27 -6.44 -21.60 10.05
N LEU A 28 -7.11 -20.75 9.25
CA LEU A 28 -6.89 -19.31 9.26
C LEU A 28 -7.48 -18.63 10.51
N GLN A 29 -8.66 -19.07 10.97
CA GLN A 29 -9.24 -18.58 12.24
C GLN A 29 -8.32 -18.90 13.43
N GLU A 30 -7.72 -20.09 13.43
CA GLU A 30 -6.78 -20.49 14.47
C GLU A 30 -5.49 -19.67 14.41
N ALA A 31 -4.93 -19.46 13.21
CA ALA A 31 -3.76 -18.61 13.02
C ALA A 31 -3.99 -17.16 13.47
N ARG A 32 -5.19 -16.59 13.25
CA ARG A 32 -5.52 -15.25 13.77
C ARG A 32 -5.55 -15.21 15.29
N ARG A 33 -6.08 -16.26 15.92
CA ARG A 33 -6.12 -16.38 17.39
C ARG A 33 -4.71 -16.46 17.97
N GLU A 34 -3.85 -17.28 17.36
CA GLU A 34 -2.43 -17.39 17.73
C GLU A 34 -1.75 -16.03 17.64
N TYR A 35 -1.91 -15.32 16.53
CA TYR A 35 -1.35 -13.98 16.33
C TYR A 35 -1.83 -12.99 17.41
N LEU A 36 -3.13 -12.93 17.71
CA LEU A 36 -3.66 -12.06 18.77
C LEU A 36 -3.10 -12.41 20.16
N SER A 37 -2.90 -13.70 20.43
CA SER A 37 -2.28 -14.15 21.68
C SER A 37 -0.85 -13.65 21.80
N GLU A 38 -0.08 -13.73 20.72
CA GLU A 38 1.28 -13.19 20.65
C GLU A 38 1.29 -11.68 20.88
N LEU A 39 0.42 -10.92 20.22
CA LEU A 39 0.33 -9.46 20.42
C LEU A 39 0.06 -9.08 21.88
N SER A 40 -0.79 -9.84 22.56
CA SER A 40 -1.08 -9.60 23.98
C SER A 40 0.11 -9.88 24.90
N SER A 41 1.05 -10.73 24.47
CA SER A 41 2.28 -11.01 25.23
C SER A 41 3.36 -9.93 25.06
N PHE A 42 3.34 -9.21 23.95
CA PHE A 42 4.30 -8.12 23.65
C PHE A 42 3.82 -6.74 24.11
N SER A 43 2.54 -6.58 24.43
CA SER A 43 1.93 -5.30 24.78
C SER A 43 1.75 -5.21 26.30
N PRO A 44 2.67 -4.56 27.05
CA PRO A 44 2.47 -4.36 28.49
C PRO A 44 1.20 -3.54 28.73
N ALA A 45 0.43 -3.97 29.73
CA ALA A 45 -0.82 -3.34 30.12
C ALA A 45 -0.62 -1.83 30.40
N THR A 46 -1.44 -1.01 29.73
CA THR A 46 -1.78 0.37 30.15
C THR A 46 -0.59 1.32 30.33
N ILE A 47 -0.03 1.80 29.22
CA ILE A 47 0.48 3.18 29.17
C ILE A 47 -0.71 4.05 28.73
N PRO A 48 -1.07 5.13 29.45
CA PRO A 48 -2.14 6.02 29.03
C PRO A 48 -1.83 6.53 27.62
N ALA A 49 -2.83 6.45 26.74
CA ALA A 49 -2.71 6.96 25.37
C ALA A 49 -2.25 8.41 25.45
N ALA A 50 -1.06 8.70 24.90
CA ALA A 50 -0.63 10.07 24.72
C ALA A 50 -1.69 10.81 23.89
N GLU A 51 -1.91 12.10 24.17
CA GLU A 51 -2.98 12.97 23.61
C GLU A 51 -3.04 13.08 22.07
N ASP A 52 -2.26 12.30 21.33
CA ASP A 52 -2.13 12.33 19.87
C ASP A 52 -1.97 10.92 19.25
N GLN A 53 -2.14 9.84 20.01
CA GLN A 53 -1.86 8.47 19.54
C GLN A 53 -2.75 8.06 18.35
N ASP A 54 -3.98 8.57 18.30
CA ASP A 54 -4.93 8.30 17.22
C ASP A 54 -4.67 9.15 15.96
N HIS A 55 -3.76 10.13 16.01
CA HIS A 55 -3.44 10.94 14.84
C HIS A 55 -2.73 10.08 13.78
N PRO A 56 -3.09 10.17 12.48
CA PRO A 56 -2.50 9.36 11.41
C PRO A 56 -0.97 9.35 11.37
N ARG A 57 -0.32 10.47 11.74
CA ARG A 57 1.14 10.60 11.87
C ARG A 57 1.80 9.63 12.87
N ASN A 58 1.02 9.09 13.80
CA ASN A 58 1.46 8.13 14.81
C ASN A 58 0.98 6.70 14.50
N GLN A 59 0.41 6.48 13.30
CA GLN A 59 -0.06 5.19 12.84
C GLN A 59 0.96 4.51 11.91
N GLY A 60 2.24 4.57 12.28
CA GLY A 60 3.34 3.88 11.59
C GLY A 60 3.52 2.44 12.04
N LEU A 61 3.63 1.52 11.07
CA LEU A 61 3.96 0.12 11.25
C LEU A 61 5.46 -0.10 11.03
N SER A 62 6.18 -0.70 11.98
CA SER A 62 7.61 -1.00 11.75
C SER A 62 7.79 -2.11 10.72
N MET A 63 8.92 -2.08 10.01
CA MET A 63 9.27 -3.15 9.07
C MET A 63 9.31 -4.53 9.75
N HIS A 64 9.82 -4.59 10.99
CA HIS A 64 9.82 -5.82 11.79
C HIS A 64 8.40 -6.37 12.01
N ALA A 65 7.45 -5.51 12.40
CA ALA A 65 6.06 -5.92 12.63
C ALA A 65 5.37 -6.37 11.33
N LEU A 66 5.64 -5.69 10.21
CA LEU A 66 5.13 -6.09 8.90
C LEU A 66 5.68 -7.45 8.46
N GLN A 67 6.98 -7.70 8.67
CA GLN A 67 7.61 -8.97 8.34
C GLN A 67 7.08 -10.10 9.22
N HIS A 68 6.93 -9.86 10.53
CA HIS A 68 6.32 -10.81 11.44
C HIS A 68 4.88 -11.18 11.01
N PHE A 69 4.07 -10.18 10.68
CA PHE A 69 2.72 -10.38 10.15
C PHE A 69 2.73 -11.24 8.88
N TRP A 70 3.59 -10.89 7.91
CA TRP A 70 3.70 -11.65 6.66
C TRP A 70 4.14 -13.09 6.90
N GLU A 71 5.20 -13.33 7.68
CA GLU A 71 5.71 -14.67 7.97
C GLU A 71 4.66 -15.56 8.64
N HIS A 72 3.87 -15.00 9.56
CA HIS A 72 2.79 -15.72 10.23
C HIS A 72 1.68 -16.17 9.27
N PHE A 73 1.29 -15.29 8.34
CA PHE A 73 0.17 -15.53 7.44
C PHE A 73 0.55 -16.00 6.04
N LYS A 74 1.83 -16.09 5.67
CA LYS A 74 2.30 -16.34 4.29
C LYS A 74 1.68 -17.58 3.64
N ARG A 75 1.48 -18.67 4.41
CA ARG A 75 0.86 -19.91 3.91
C ARG A 75 -0.60 -19.73 3.47
N PHE A 76 -1.28 -18.73 4.01
CA PHE A 76 -2.66 -18.39 3.66
C PHE A 76 -2.71 -17.30 2.60
N VAL A 77 -1.74 -16.39 2.60
CA VAL A 77 -1.70 -15.28 1.64
C VAL A 77 -1.18 -15.72 0.28
N LEU A 78 -0.13 -16.54 0.17
CA LEU A 78 0.46 -16.97 -1.12
C LEU A 78 0.55 -15.77 -2.11
N GLU A 79 -0.03 -15.90 -3.30
CA GLU A 79 -0.08 -14.87 -4.36
C GLU A 79 -1.26 -13.89 -4.24
N ARG A 80 -2.03 -13.92 -3.15
CA ARG A 80 -3.16 -12.99 -2.98
C ARG A 80 -2.66 -11.57 -2.64
N ASN A 81 -3.50 -10.60 -2.96
CA ASN A 81 -3.19 -9.17 -2.83
C ASN A 81 -3.74 -8.55 -1.53
N MET A 82 -3.58 -7.24 -1.38
CA MET A 82 -3.99 -6.52 -0.17
C MET A 82 -5.49 -6.65 0.13
N HIS A 83 -6.35 -6.80 -0.90
CA HIS A 83 -7.79 -7.01 -0.67
C HIS A 83 -8.07 -8.29 0.13
N PHE A 84 -7.34 -9.38 -0.18
CA PHE A 84 -7.46 -10.62 0.59
C PHE A 84 -6.98 -10.44 2.03
N VAL A 85 -5.83 -9.80 2.20
CA VAL A 85 -5.22 -9.54 3.51
C VAL A 85 -6.14 -8.72 4.39
N VAL A 86 -6.74 -7.66 3.85
CA VAL A 86 -7.67 -6.81 4.59
C VAL A 86 -8.90 -7.60 5.03
N ALA A 87 -9.64 -8.18 4.07
CA ALA A 87 -10.92 -8.84 4.35
C ALA A 87 -10.81 -10.12 5.19
N ASN A 88 -9.71 -10.87 5.06
CA ASN A 88 -9.58 -12.19 5.69
C ASN A 88 -8.65 -12.20 6.90
N ILE A 89 -7.85 -11.15 7.12
CA ILE A 89 -6.86 -11.10 8.20
C ILE A 89 -7.02 -9.83 9.01
N VAL A 90 -6.82 -8.65 8.42
CA VAL A 90 -6.81 -7.38 9.15
C VAL A 90 -8.15 -7.08 9.81
N GLU A 91 -9.25 -7.08 9.04
CA GLU A 91 -10.59 -6.81 9.57
C GLU A 91 -10.96 -7.82 10.67
N PRO A 92 -10.86 -9.16 10.47
CA PRO A 92 -11.11 -10.11 11.56
C PRO A 92 -10.22 -9.96 12.79
N LEU A 93 -8.97 -9.48 12.65
CA LEU A 93 -8.09 -9.22 13.80
C LEU A 93 -8.53 -7.98 14.58
N THR A 94 -9.06 -6.96 13.89
CA THR A 94 -9.49 -5.69 14.51
C THR A 94 -10.95 -5.66 14.92
N GLU A 95 -11.76 -6.65 14.51
CA GLU A 95 -13.22 -6.73 14.74
C GLU A 95 -13.64 -6.42 16.18
N LYS A 96 -12.97 -7.00 17.17
CA LYS A 96 -13.33 -6.82 18.59
C LYS A 96 -13.18 -5.38 19.07
N ARG A 97 -12.21 -4.63 18.54
CA ARG A 97 -11.90 -3.25 18.96
C ARG A 97 -12.36 -2.19 17.96
N GLN A 98 -12.77 -2.59 16.75
CA GLN A 98 -13.17 -1.70 15.65
C GLN A 98 -12.19 -0.54 15.43
N THR A 99 -10.90 -0.87 15.36
CA THR A 99 -9.79 0.09 15.24
C THR A 99 -8.86 -0.29 14.10
N SER A 100 -7.86 0.53 13.80
CA SER A 100 -6.83 0.18 12.82
C SER A 100 -5.98 -1.00 13.31
N PHE A 101 -5.32 -1.70 12.39
CA PHE A 101 -4.39 -2.77 12.80
C PHE A 101 -3.22 -2.21 13.60
N VAL A 102 -2.70 -1.06 13.18
CA VAL A 102 -1.58 -0.39 13.84
C VAL A 102 -1.93 -0.01 15.29
N SER A 103 -3.16 0.41 15.56
CA SER A 103 -3.62 0.69 16.94
C SER A 103 -3.61 -0.54 17.84
N LEU A 104 -3.75 -1.77 17.30
CA LEU A 104 -3.55 -3.00 18.10
C LEU A 104 -2.10 -3.17 18.57
N LEU A 105 -1.16 -2.61 17.82
CA LEU A 105 0.29 -2.73 18.05
C LEU A 105 0.89 -1.54 18.79
N GLN A 106 0.08 -0.56 19.18
CA GLN A 106 0.52 0.75 19.66
C GLN A 106 1.38 1.45 18.58
N GLY A 107 0.71 2.10 17.64
CA GLY A 107 1.36 2.77 16.51
C GLY A 107 2.55 3.66 16.89
N LYS A 108 3.50 3.76 15.95
CA LYS A 108 4.71 4.57 16.08
C LYS A 108 4.63 5.81 15.18
N PRO A 109 5.40 6.88 15.47
CA PRO A 109 5.58 7.99 14.53
C PRO A 109 6.00 7.47 13.14
N VAL A 110 5.38 8.00 12.09
CA VAL A 110 5.60 7.57 10.71
C VAL A 110 6.92 8.13 10.17
N SER A 111 7.78 7.27 9.64
CA SER A 111 9.00 7.67 8.94
C SER A 111 8.73 7.89 7.45
N TYR A 112 8.04 6.95 6.80
CA TYR A 112 7.78 6.96 5.37
C TYR A 112 6.30 6.72 5.05
N PHE A 113 5.79 7.44 4.06
CA PHE A 113 4.46 7.19 3.50
C PHE A 113 4.54 6.14 2.39
N VAL A 114 3.61 5.17 2.38
CA VAL A 114 3.57 4.11 1.35
C VAL A 114 2.42 4.31 0.37
N SER A 115 2.74 4.70 -0.86
CA SER A 115 1.79 4.73 -1.97
C SER A 115 1.79 3.39 -2.70
N HIS A 116 0.64 2.71 -2.76
CA HIS A 116 0.56 1.38 -3.39
C HIS A 116 -0.84 1.04 -3.91
N SER A 117 -0.90 0.10 -4.86
CA SER A 117 -2.16 -0.49 -5.29
C SER A 117 -2.51 -1.71 -4.44
N TRP A 118 -3.75 -1.80 -3.97
CA TRP A 118 -4.24 -3.00 -3.27
C TRP A 118 -4.32 -4.23 -4.16
N ALA A 119 -4.23 -4.06 -5.49
CA ALA A 119 -4.19 -5.16 -6.45
C ALA A 119 -2.83 -5.87 -6.50
N THR A 120 -1.76 -5.22 -6.02
CA THR A 120 -0.41 -5.78 -5.99
C THR A 120 -0.34 -6.97 -5.02
N PRO A 121 0.28 -8.11 -5.39
CA PRO A 121 0.46 -9.25 -4.50
C PRO A 121 1.12 -8.83 -3.18
N PHE A 122 0.62 -9.33 -2.05
CA PHE A 122 1.10 -8.88 -0.75
C PHE A 122 2.56 -9.26 -0.50
N GLN A 123 2.99 -10.43 -0.97
CA GLN A 123 4.39 -10.84 -0.90
C GLN A 123 5.31 -9.84 -1.62
N HIS A 124 4.95 -9.45 -2.85
CA HIS A 124 5.69 -8.44 -3.61
C HIS A 124 5.73 -7.10 -2.85
N PHE A 125 4.60 -6.67 -2.29
CA PHE A 125 4.52 -5.46 -1.47
C PHE A 125 5.51 -5.47 -0.28
N VAL A 126 5.56 -6.57 0.49
CA VAL A 126 6.49 -6.71 1.62
C VAL A 126 7.94 -6.70 1.14
N GLN A 127 8.25 -7.38 0.04
CA GLN A 127 9.59 -7.40 -0.55
C GLN A 127 10.04 -6.00 -0.98
N CYS A 128 9.17 -5.20 -1.62
CA CYS A 128 9.47 -3.80 -1.95
C CYS A 128 9.87 -2.98 -0.71
N LEU A 129 9.13 -3.11 0.39
CA LEU A 129 9.44 -2.38 1.62
C LEU A 129 10.71 -2.89 2.32
N GLN A 130 11.04 -4.18 2.20
CA GLN A 130 12.34 -4.70 2.62
C GLN A 130 13.49 -4.08 1.81
N ARG A 131 13.34 -3.99 0.48
CA ARG A 131 14.33 -3.33 -0.40
C ARG A 131 14.49 -1.86 -0.05
N HIS A 132 13.38 -1.16 0.17
CA HIS A 132 13.39 0.24 0.59
C HIS A 132 14.07 0.44 1.96
N THR A 133 13.78 -0.44 2.93
CA THR A 133 14.43 -0.42 4.25
C THR A 133 15.95 -0.58 4.11
N ALA A 134 16.40 -1.55 3.31
CA ALA A 134 17.82 -1.74 3.03
C ALA A 134 18.46 -0.53 2.33
N PHE A 135 17.75 0.08 1.37
CA PHE A 135 18.20 1.27 0.63
C PHE A 135 18.39 2.49 1.55
N THR A 136 17.45 2.74 2.46
CA THR A 136 17.52 3.89 3.38
C THR A 136 18.59 3.71 4.47
N GLY A 137 19.02 2.48 4.77
CA GLY A 137 19.94 2.17 5.87
C GLY A 137 19.36 2.47 7.26
N ALA A 138 18.06 2.78 7.35
CA ALA A 138 17.39 3.03 8.62
C ALA A 138 17.28 1.73 9.42
N LEU A 139 17.61 1.78 10.72
CA LEU A 139 17.59 0.60 11.59
C LEU A 139 16.17 0.04 11.80
N GLU A 140 15.19 0.91 12.03
CA GLU A 140 13.80 0.54 12.32
C GLU A 140 12.83 1.54 11.67
N PRO A 141 12.76 1.61 10.33
CA PRO A 141 11.82 2.52 9.67
C PRO A 141 10.39 2.08 9.94
N THR A 142 9.52 3.08 10.07
CA THR A 142 8.08 2.91 10.22
C THR A 142 7.36 3.42 8.97
N TYR A 143 6.41 2.63 8.52
CA TYR A 143 5.67 2.87 7.30
C TYR A 143 4.22 3.17 7.62
N TRP A 144 3.69 4.25 7.06
CA TRP A 144 2.26 4.43 7.01
C TRP A 144 1.71 3.68 5.79
N ILE A 145 0.92 2.65 6.05
CA ILE A 145 0.34 1.78 5.02
C ILE A 145 -1.16 1.84 5.19
N CYS A 146 -1.87 2.40 4.21
CA CYS A 146 -3.30 2.73 4.35
C CYS A 146 -4.19 1.55 4.78
N SER A 147 -3.88 0.31 4.36
CA SER A 147 -4.64 -0.89 4.74
C SER A 147 -4.46 -1.32 6.19
N PHE A 148 -3.37 -0.91 6.86
CA PHE A 148 -3.09 -1.25 8.25
C PHE A 148 -3.31 -0.05 9.19
N ALA A 149 -3.03 1.17 8.71
CA ALA A 149 -3.07 2.39 9.48
C ALA A 149 -4.46 3.02 9.57
N ASN A 150 -5.28 2.94 8.51
CA ASN A 150 -6.65 3.41 8.55
C ASN A 150 -7.54 2.41 9.30
N ASN A 151 -8.52 2.92 10.03
CA ASN A 151 -9.58 2.11 10.60
C ASN A 151 -10.52 1.59 9.49
N GLN A 152 -10.36 0.32 9.12
CA GLN A 152 -11.17 -0.32 8.07
C GLN A 152 -12.67 -0.39 8.42
N TRP A 153 -13.02 -0.24 9.70
CA TRP A 153 -14.41 -0.23 10.18
C TRP A 153 -15.09 1.14 10.03
N ASP A 154 -14.32 2.22 9.84
CA ASP A 154 -14.81 3.59 9.71
C ASP A 154 -13.98 4.38 8.68
N ILE A 155 -13.88 3.83 7.47
CA ILE A 155 -13.11 4.44 6.36
C ILE A 155 -13.64 5.83 6.00
N ALA A 156 -14.93 6.10 6.17
CA ALA A 156 -15.51 7.41 5.89
C ALA A 156 -14.86 8.51 6.75
N LYS A 157 -14.59 8.22 8.03
CA LYS A 157 -13.88 9.13 8.92
C LYS A 157 -12.42 9.33 8.53
N GLU A 158 -11.77 8.29 8.02
CA GLU A 158 -10.38 8.34 7.56
C GLU A 158 -10.22 9.14 6.26
N ILE A 159 -11.22 9.13 5.39
CA ILE A 159 -11.24 9.93 4.16
C ILE A 159 -11.65 11.37 4.45
N GLY A 160 -12.57 11.58 5.39
CA GLY A 160 -13.09 12.90 5.72
C GLY A 160 -14.00 13.48 4.63
N THR A 161 -14.35 14.76 4.79
CA THR A 161 -15.22 15.48 3.85
C THR A 161 -14.46 16.15 2.72
N ASP A 162 -13.24 16.62 2.99
CA ASP A 162 -12.29 17.12 1.99
C ASP A 162 -11.16 16.10 1.82
N VAL A 163 -10.63 15.99 0.60
CA VAL A 163 -9.49 15.12 0.29
C VAL A 163 -8.26 15.52 1.13
N LEU A 164 -8.10 16.80 1.48
CA LEU A 164 -7.03 17.27 2.37
C LEU A 164 -7.28 16.95 3.84
N ASP A 165 -8.51 16.65 4.25
CA ASP A 165 -8.82 16.19 5.61
C ASP A 165 -8.56 14.70 5.79
N SER A 166 -8.30 13.98 4.70
CA SER A 166 -8.02 12.55 4.74
C SER A 166 -6.76 12.23 5.53
N ALA A 167 -6.72 11.05 6.14
CA ALA A 167 -5.54 10.51 6.80
C ALA A 167 -4.32 10.49 5.85
N PHE A 168 -4.55 10.27 4.55
CA PHE A 168 -3.54 10.30 3.50
C PHE A 168 -2.83 11.66 3.44
N ALA A 169 -3.60 12.75 3.29
CA ALA A 169 -3.06 14.10 3.22
C ALA A 169 -2.42 14.55 4.55
N LYS A 170 -3.07 14.22 5.67
CA LYS A 170 -2.56 14.54 7.02
C LYS A 170 -1.19 13.93 7.29
N VAL A 171 -0.93 12.69 6.85
CA VAL A 171 0.39 12.05 7.01
C VAL A 171 1.42 12.67 6.08
N LEU A 172 1.07 12.91 4.81
CA LEU A 172 1.99 13.58 3.88
C LEU A 172 2.42 14.97 4.39
N GLN A 173 1.52 15.68 5.08
CA GLN A 173 1.77 16.99 5.67
C GLN A 173 2.43 16.95 7.05
N SER A 174 2.61 15.76 7.66
CA SER A 174 3.12 15.65 9.04
C SER A 174 4.65 15.59 9.16
N GLY A 175 5.39 15.84 8.08
CA GLY A 175 6.86 15.83 8.08
C GLY A 175 7.46 14.42 7.98
N VAL A 176 6.87 13.55 7.16
CA VAL A 176 7.50 12.26 6.80
C VAL A 176 8.83 12.49 6.07
N GLN A 177 9.76 11.54 6.18
CA GLN A 177 11.08 11.60 5.55
C GLN A 177 11.00 11.46 4.03
N GLY A 178 9.97 10.78 3.53
CA GLY A 178 9.75 10.60 2.10
C GLY A 178 8.58 9.67 1.81
N VAL A 179 8.38 9.44 0.52
CA VAL A 179 7.31 8.60 -0.02
C VAL A 179 7.90 7.45 -0.81
N VAL A 180 7.52 6.23 -0.44
CA VAL A 180 7.82 5.04 -1.22
C VAL A 180 6.60 4.64 -2.02
N MET A 181 6.73 4.64 -3.35
CA MET A 181 5.72 4.11 -4.25
C MET A 181 6.09 2.69 -4.65
N VAL A 182 5.24 1.73 -4.26
CA VAL A 182 5.43 0.29 -4.53
C VAL A 182 4.95 -0.04 -5.93
N LEU A 183 5.88 -0.32 -6.85
CA LEU A 183 5.58 -0.62 -8.24
C LEU A 183 5.68 -2.12 -8.54
N ASP A 184 4.58 -2.70 -9.02
CA ASP A 184 4.60 -4.01 -9.67
C ASP A 184 4.98 -3.90 -11.16
N GLN A 185 5.14 -5.04 -11.82
CA GLN A 185 5.48 -5.11 -13.25
C GLN A 185 4.47 -4.41 -14.17
N GLN A 186 3.23 -4.22 -13.70
CA GLN A 186 2.17 -3.54 -14.44
C GLN A 186 2.03 -2.06 -14.05
N VAL A 187 2.90 -1.57 -13.16
CA VAL A 187 2.88 -0.23 -12.57
C VAL A 187 1.46 0.18 -12.13
N GLN A 188 0.77 -0.75 -11.46
CA GLN A 188 -0.63 -0.57 -11.07
C GLN A 188 -0.94 0.71 -10.27
N PRO A 189 -0.06 1.25 -9.39
CA PRO A 189 -0.35 2.52 -8.73
C PRO A 189 -0.64 3.66 -9.71
N LEU A 190 -0.05 3.66 -10.90
CA LEU A 190 -0.31 4.68 -11.93
C LEU A 190 -1.71 4.59 -12.57
N THR A 191 -2.49 3.56 -12.24
CA THR A 191 -3.90 3.43 -12.63
C THR A 191 -4.87 3.87 -11.54
N ARG A 192 -4.36 4.23 -10.35
CA ARG A 192 -5.16 4.54 -9.17
C ARG A 192 -5.15 6.04 -8.89
N VAL A 193 -6.34 6.63 -8.86
CA VAL A 193 -6.47 8.09 -8.66
C VAL A 193 -5.93 8.55 -7.30
N TRP A 194 -6.10 7.74 -6.26
CA TRP A 194 -5.50 7.98 -4.93
C TRP A 194 -3.97 8.05 -4.99
N CYS A 195 -3.31 7.08 -5.64
CA CYS A 195 -1.85 7.09 -5.78
C CYS A 195 -1.34 8.28 -6.60
N LEU A 196 -2.08 8.71 -7.63
CA LEU A 196 -1.73 9.91 -8.39
C LEU A 196 -1.93 11.20 -7.58
N PHE A 197 -2.96 11.26 -6.74
CA PHE A 197 -3.15 12.35 -5.80
C PHE A 197 -2.02 12.41 -4.75
N GLU A 198 -1.66 11.27 -4.15
CA GLU A 198 -0.55 11.16 -3.20
C GLU A 198 0.77 11.62 -3.85
N PHE A 199 1.06 11.16 -5.07
CA PHE A 199 2.24 11.58 -5.82
C PHE A 199 2.25 13.10 -6.09
N LEU A 200 1.12 13.66 -6.53
CA LEU A 200 0.98 15.10 -6.77
C LEU A 200 1.22 15.90 -5.48
N LEU A 201 0.57 15.51 -4.39
CA LEU A 201 0.69 16.19 -3.11
C LEU A 201 2.14 16.10 -2.58
N SER A 202 2.77 14.94 -2.71
CA SER A 202 4.19 14.75 -2.35
C SER A 202 5.11 15.70 -3.12
N SER A 203 4.87 15.85 -4.44
CA SER A 203 5.61 16.81 -5.27
C SER A 203 5.39 18.26 -4.86
N GLN A 204 4.17 18.63 -4.47
CA GLN A 204 3.86 19.99 -3.99
C GLN A 204 4.52 20.29 -2.63
N LEU A 205 4.62 19.27 -1.78
CA LEU A 205 5.28 19.33 -0.48
C LEU A 205 6.81 19.15 -0.56
N GLN A 206 7.36 18.95 -1.77
CA GLN A 206 8.78 18.72 -2.00
C GLN A 206 9.33 17.52 -1.22
N LEU A 207 8.51 16.47 -1.06
CA LEU A 207 8.94 15.21 -0.47
C LEU A 207 9.71 14.37 -1.49
N ASP A 208 10.74 13.68 -1.03
CA ASP A 208 11.46 12.71 -1.85
C ASP A 208 10.55 11.52 -2.15
N VAL A 209 10.38 11.21 -3.44
CA VAL A 209 9.58 10.07 -3.90
C VAL A 209 10.50 9.04 -4.52
N VAL A 210 10.51 7.84 -3.95
CA VAL A 210 11.27 6.70 -4.46
C VAL A 210 10.35 5.60 -4.98
N PHE A 211 10.78 4.93 -6.04
CA PHE A 211 10.04 3.83 -6.66
C PHE A 211 10.65 2.49 -6.22
N ALA A 212 9.91 1.71 -5.44
CA ALA A 212 10.38 0.42 -4.91
C ALA A 212 9.75 -0.76 -5.67
N THR A 213 10.60 -1.70 -6.05
CA THR A 213 10.25 -3.00 -6.66
C THR A 213 10.77 -4.14 -5.79
N ASP A 214 10.34 -5.36 -6.06
CA ASP A 214 10.85 -6.58 -5.38
C ASP A 214 12.35 -6.83 -5.64
N LEU A 215 12.86 -6.32 -6.76
CA LEU A 215 14.28 -6.39 -7.14
C LEU A 215 15.14 -5.28 -6.52
N GLY A 216 14.56 -4.11 -6.23
CA GLY A 216 15.29 -2.97 -5.67
C GLY A 216 14.55 -1.65 -5.80
N VAL A 217 15.16 -0.58 -5.28
CA VAL A 217 14.70 0.80 -5.48
C VAL A 217 15.25 1.33 -6.81
N LEU A 218 14.39 1.92 -7.63
CA LEU A 218 14.76 2.50 -8.92
C LEU A 218 15.86 3.55 -8.74
N GLY A 219 16.97 3.42 -9.46
CA GLY A 219 18.16 4.28 -9.30
C GLY A 219 19.30 3.65 -8.51
N ASP A 220 19.02 2.61 -7.72
CA ASP A 220 20.05 1.82 -7.04
C ASP A 220 20.50 0.63 -7.90
N GLN A 221 21.66 0.02 -7.59
CA GLN A 221 22.30 -1.02 -8.40
C GLN A 221 21.48 -2.32 -8.58
N GLY A 222 20.31 -2.43 -7.93
CA GLY A 222 19.41 -3.59 -8.02
C GLY A 222 18.15 -3.40 -8.87
N ALA A 223 17.88 -2.20 -9.40
CA ALA A 223 16.65 -1.95 -10.14
C ALA A 223 16.66 -2.52 -11.57
N SER A 224 15.62 -3.26 -11.95
CA SER A 224 15.47 -3.74 -13.33
C SER A 224 15.18 -2.58 -14.29
N PRO A 225 15.99 -2.42 -15.36
CA PRO A 225 15.70 -1.45 -16.43
C PRO A 225 14.32 -1.63 -17.06
N ASP A 226 13.76 -2.84 -17.01
CA ASP A 226 12.44 -3.13 -17.56
C ASP A 226 11.33 -2.33 -16.86
N ILE A 227 11.44 -2.12 -15.55
CA ILE A 227 10.44 -1.34 -14.80
C ILE A 227 10.49 0.13 -15.22
N ALA A 228 11.67 0.72 -15.39
CA ALA A 228 11.81 2.08 -15.90
C ALA A 228 11.17 2.23 -17.30
N LEU A 229 11.36 1.24 -18.17
CA LEU A 229 10.71 1.19 -19.49
C LEU A 229 9.19 1.06 -19.38
N GLN A 230 8.67 0.24 -18.45
CA GLN A 230 7.23 0.10 -18.23
C GLN A 230 6.61 1.39 -17.67
N ILE A 231 7.28 2.07 -16.74
CA ILE A 231 6.87 3.41 -16.26
C ILE A 231 6.79 4.36 -17.45
N GLY A 232 7.85 4.44 -18.27
CA GLY A 232 7.88 5.31 -19.46
C GLY A 232 6.75 5.01 -20.45
N ARG A 233 6.49 3.73 -20.73
CA ARG A 233 5.36 3.30 -21.58
C ARG A 233 4.01 3.69 -20.98
N LYS A 234 3.82 3.49 -19.68
CA LYS A 234 2.57 3.82 -18.99
C LYS A 234 2.32 5.32 -19.00
N LEU A 235 3.34 6.13 -18.72
CA LEU A 235 3.29 7.58 -18.70
C LEU A 235 2.79 8.19 -20.01
N ARG A 236 3.17 7.60 -21.16
CA ARG A 236 2.69 8.06 -22.48
C ARG A 236 1.17 7.99 -22.61
N THR A 237 0.58 6.93 -22.08
CA THR A 237 -0.86 6.67 -22.18
C THR A 237 -1.64 7.11 -20.94
N LEU A 238 -0.94 7.58 -19.90
CA LEU A 238 -1.56 7.95 -18.62
C LEU A 238 -2.51 9.13 -18.84
N GLN A 239 -3.75 8.92 -18.42
CA GLN A 239 -4.79 9.94 -18.34
C GLN A 239 -5.51 9.73 -17.00
N VAL A 240 -5.43 10.73 -16.13
CA VAL A 240 -6.04 10.72 -14.78
C VAL A 240 -7.53 10.43 -14.86
N ALA A 241 -8.21 10.92 -15.91
CA ALA A 241 -9.63 10.66 -16.16
C ALA A 241 -9.98 9.15 -16.22
N ASN A 242 -9.05 8.33 -16.71
CA ASN A 242 -9.23 6.88 -16.87
C ASN A 242 -8.80 6.09 -15.63
N CYS A 243 -8.24 6.73 -14.61
CA CYS A 243 -7.83 6.07 -13.37
C CYS A 243 -9.03 5.64 -12.52
N HIS A 244 -8.82 4.62 -11.68
CA HIS A 244 -9.85 3.98 -10.89
C HIS A 244 -9.68 4.26 -9.39
N ALA A 245 -10.80 4.26 -8.66
CA ALA A 245 -10.87 4.17 -7.20
C ALA A 245 -11.84 3.05 -6.83
N SER A 246 -11.68 2.48 -5.64
CA SER A 246 -12.62 1.46 -5.13
C SER A 246 -13.99 2.08 -4.84
N ALA A 247 -14.03 3.34 -4.40
CA ALA A 247 -15.24 4.12 -4.23
C ALA A 247 -15.30 5.23 -5.28
N GLU A 248 -16.38 5.27 -6.07
CA GLU A 248 -16.55 6.28 -7.11
C GLU A 248 -16.68 7.68 -6.52
N GLU A 249 -17.25 7.81 -5.32
CA GLU A 249 -17.35 9.08 -4.61
C GLU A 249 -15.97 9.72 -4.34
N ASP A 250 -15.00 8.92 -3.88
CA ASP A 250 -13.63 9.38 -3.67
C ASP A 250 -13.00 9.86 -4.97
N LYS A 251 -13.21 9.13 -6.07
CA LYS A 251 -12.73 9.51 -7.40
C LYS A 251 -13.27 10.88 -7.80
N GLN A 252 -14.57 11.11 -7.61
CA GLN A 252 -15.19 12.39 -7.94
C GLN A 252 -14.67 13.53 -7.05
N ARG A 253 -14.49 13.29 -5.75
CA ARG A 253 -13.90 14.28 -4.82
C ARG A 253 -12.47 14.64 -5.23
N ILE A 254 -11.63 13.66 -5.56
CA ILE A 254 -10.26 13.91 -6.02
C ILE A 254 -10.27 14.65 -7.36
N PHE A 255 -11.14 14.27 -8.30
CA PHE A 255 -11.27 14.98 -9.57
C PHE A 255 -11.70 16.44 -9.38
N GLN A 256 -12.63 16.70 -8.45
CA GLN A 256 -13.02 18.05 -8.09
C GLN A 256 -11.84 18.83 -7.49
N PHE A 257 -11.11 18.23 -6.55
CA PHE A 257 -9.90 18.83 -5.98
C PHE A 257 -8.89 19.21 -7.06
N ILE A 258 -8.58 18.29 -7.98
CA ILE A 258 -7.66 18.52 -9.10
C ILE A 258 -8.15 19.66 -9.98
N ARG A 259 -9.44 19.67 -10.36
CA ARG A 259 -10.02 20.76 -11.18
C ARG A 259 -9.94 22.11 -10.47
N CYS A 260 -10.22 22.16 -9.17
CA CYS A 260 -10.14 23.40 -8.40
C CYS A 260 -8.71 23.91 -8.25
N ARG A 261 -7.73 23.02 -8.04
CA ARG A 261 -6.31 23.40 -7.84
C ARG A 261 -5.54 23.64 -9.13
N MET A 262 -5.84 22.86 -10.17
CA MET A 262 -5.06 22.79 -11.41
C MET A 262 -5.84 23.24 -12.65
N GLY A 263 -7.12 23.58 -12.52
CA GLY A 263 -8.01 23.98 -13.61
C GLY A 263 -8.57 22.80 -14.43
N SER A 264 -7.80 21.74 -14.66
CA SER A 264 -8.26 20.56 -15.41
C SER A 264 -7.51 19.28 -15.02
N LEU A 265 -8.10 18.12 -15.35
CA LEU A 265 -7.43 16.82 -15.22
C LEU A 265 -6.25 16.68 -16.20
N ALA A 266 -6.34 17.30 -17.38
CA ALA A 266 -5.26 17.29 -18.37
C ALA A 266 -4.01 18.03 -17.86
N ASN A 267 -4.17 19.10 -17.08
CA ASN A 267 -3.04 19.77 -16.43
C ASN A 267 -2.36 18.85 -15.40
N MET A 268 -3.12 17.98 -14.73
CA MET A 268 -2.55 16.96 -13.86
C MET A 268 -1.78 15.90 -14.65
N ASP A 269 -2.30 15.46 -15.80
CA ASP A 269 -1.57 14.54 -16.70
C ASP A 269 -0.20 15.12 -17.07
N ILE A 270 -0.15 16.39 -17.46
CA ILE A 270 1.09 17.10 -17.81
C ILE A 270 2.03 17.14 -16.61
N GLN A 271 1.54 17.53 -15.43
CA GLN A 271 2.37 17.63 -14.23
C GLN A 271 2.93 16.27 -13.80
N ILE A 272 2.12 15.20 -13.77
CA ILE A 272 2.58 13.85 -13.43
C ILE A 272 3.67 13.41 -14.40
N ARG A 273 3.45 13.56 -15.70
CA ARG A 273 4.43 13.20 -16.74
C ARG A 273 5.74 13.96 -16.56
N GLN A 274 5.69 15.26 -16.33
CA GLN A 274 6.88 16.09 -16.12
C GLN A 274 7.64 15.65 -14.87
N GLN A 275 6.96 15.47 -13.73
CA GLN A 275 7.61 15.11 -12.48
C GLN A 275 8.22 13.70 -12.54
N MET A 276 7.48 12.71 -13.03
CA MET A 276 8.03 11.36 -13.16
C MET A 276 9.18 11.30 -14.18
N SER A 277 9.12 12.07 -15.26
CA SER A 277 10.23 12.17 -16.21
C SER A 277 11.48 12.76 -15.57
N ARG A 278 11.35 13.79 -14.73
CA ARG A 278 12.48 14.36 -13.98
C ARG A 278 13.11 13.38 -13.00
N ILE A 279 12.27 12.62 -12.29
CA ILE A 279 12.74 11.57 -11.38
C ILE A 279 13.53 10.54 -12.19
N LEU A 280 12.97 10.00 -13.27
CA LEU A 280 13.65 9.03 -14.12
C LEU A 280 14.98 9.56 -14.69
N GLN A 281 15.02 10.82 -15.16
CA GLN A 281 16.24 11.45 -15.68
C GLN A 281 17.34 11.61 -14.61
N HIS A 282 16.97 11.98 -13.38
CA HIS A 282 17.96 12.06 -12.28
C HIS A 282 18.60 10.70 -12.00
N LEU A 283 17.80 9.63 -12.01
CA LEU A 283 18.30 8.27 -11.82
C LEU A 283 19.26 7.83 -12.94
N GLU A 284 19.09 8.32 -14.18
CA GLU A 284 20.06 8.07 -15.25
C GLU A 284 21.39 8.80 -15.01
N LEU A 285 21.35 10.04 -14.51
CA LEU A 285 22.57 10.83 -14.30
C LEU A 285 23.43 10.29 -13.14
N GLU A 286 22.80 9.83 -12.06
CA GLU A 286 23.51 9.25 -10.91
C GLU A 286 24.20 7.92 -11.25
N THR A 287 23.63 7.14 -12.17
CA THR A 287 24.21 5.86 -12.63
C THR A 287 25.36 6.03 -13.63
N CYS A 288 25.50 7.21 -14.25
CA CYS A 288 26.55 7.52 -15.24
C CYS A 288 27.82 8.17 -14.66
N ILE A 289 27.93 8.36 -13.33
CA ILE A 289 29.13 8.89 -12.68
C ILE A 289 30.29 7.86 -12.81
N PRO A 290 31.50 8.24 -13.27
CA PRO A 290 32.57 7.28 -13.56
C PRO A 290 33.07 6.62 -12.26
N GLY A 291 32.68 5.36 -12.04
CA GLY A 291 33.06 4.55 -10.87
C GLY A 291 32.19 3.32 -10.66
N SER A 292 30.97 3.29 -11.19
CA SER A 292 30.07 2.13 -11.23
C SER A 292 30.29 1.32 -12.51
N SER A 293 30.24 -0.01 -12.39
CA SER A 293 30.68 -0.96 -13.43
C SER A 293 30.08 -0.75 -14.84
N HIS A 294 30.93 -0.93 -15.86
CA HIS A 294 30.71 -0.65 -17.29
C HIS A 294 29.48 -1.31 -17.98
N VAL A 295 28.69 -2.12 -17.30
CA VAL A 295 27.55 -2.85 -17.88
C VAL A 295 26.25 -2.04 -17.80
N ALA A 296 26.04 -1.22 -16.76
CA ALA A 296 24.83 -0.40 -16.61
C ALA A 296 24.72 0.72 -17.68
N CYS A 297 25.86 1.28 -18.08
CA CYS A 297 25.95 2.43 -18.98
C CYS A 297 25.49 2.12 -20.43
N ARG A 298 25.50 0.85 -20.87
CA ARG A 298 25.08 0.46 -22.24
C ARG A 298 23.57 0.20 -22.38
N CYS A 299 22.88 -0.24 -21.33
CA CYS A 299 21.43 -0.49 -21.39
C CYS A 299 20.61 0.82 -21.33
N LEU A 300 21.11 1.83 -20.63
CA LEU A 300 20.46 3.13 -20.49
C LEU A 300 20.69 4.07 -21.69
N GLY A 301 21.80 3.93 -22.42
CA GLY A 301 21.98 4.64 -23.71
C GLY A 301 20.92 4.28 -24.76
N LEU A 302 20.37 3.06 -24.70
CA LEU A 302 19.23 2.60 -25.50
C LEU A 302 17.91 3.23 -25.01
N ALA A 303 17.76 3.42 -23.70
CA ALA A 303 16.64 4.17 -23.13
C ALA A 303 16.68 5.63 -23.59
N HIS A 304 17.85 6.28 -23.63
CA HIS A 304 18.06 7.63 -24.14
C HIS A 304 17.74 7.77 -25.65
N ALA A 305 18.14 6.79 -26.47
CA ALA A 305 17.82 6.76 -27.89
C ALA A 305 16.31 6.56 -28.15
N LEU A 306 15.61 5.84 -27.27
CA LEU A 306 14.15 5.76 -27.30
C LEU A 306 13.53 7.04 -26.71
N PHE A 307 14.07 7.62 -25.65
CA PHE A 307 13.57 8.81 -24.97
C PHE A 307 13.54 10.04 -25.90
N ALA A 308 14.62 10.26 -26.65
CA ALA A 308 14.72 11.35 -27.64
C ALA A 308 13.77 11.18 -28.84
N VAL A 309 13.37 9.94 -29.15
CA VAL A 309 12.43 9.62 -30.24
C VAL A 309 10.97 9.71 -29.78
N TYR A 310 10.68 9.65 -28.47
CA TYR A 310 9.32 9.54 -27.94
C TYR A 310 8.82 10.73 -27.09
N PHE A 311 9.64 11.76 -26.85
CA PHE A 311 9.27 12.92 -26.02
C PHE A 311 9.52 14.31 -26.67
N ILE A 312 9.68 14.35 -28.00
CA ILE A 312 9.42 15.56 -28.82
C ILE A 312 8.02 15.45 -29.40
#